data_AF-A0A4U7BIK4-F1
#
_entry.id   AF-A0A4U7BIK4-F1
#
_cell.length_a   1.000
_cell.length_b   1.000
_cell.length_c   1.000
_cell.angle_alpha   90.00
_cell.angle_beta   90.00
_cell.angle_gamma   90.00
#
_symmetry.space_group_name_H-M   'P 1'
#
loop_
_entity.id
_entity.type
_entity.pdbx_description
1 polymer ?
#
loop_
_entity_poly.entity_id
_entity_poly.type
_entity_poly.pdbx_seq_one_letter_code
_entity_poly.pdbx_strand_id
1 'polypeptide(L)'
;MNILNEAINILNLNLKPFDLKPLTNKRSYLCAIDNNNLLFVYIGKARFVKKDALYLDNLANNFELKHKFFFTKSALCSKAKLYLKEKGFNIYAAL
;
A
#
# COMPACT_ATOMS: atom_id res chain seq x y z
N MET A 1 -10.31 15.14 4.02
CA MET A 1 -9.77 14.05 4.87
C MET A 1 -8.63 13.38 4.10
N ASN A 2 -7.44 13.24 4.68
CA ASN A 2 -6.30 12.62 4.01
C ASN A 2 -6.53 11.10 3.94
N ILE A 3 -6.60 10.51 2.73
CA ILE A 3 -6.86 9.06 2.53
C ILE A 3 -5.87 8.20 3.31
N LEU A 4 -4.64 8.68 3.48
CA LEU A 4 -3.63 8.00 4.29
C LEU A 4 -4.05 7.91 5.77
N ASN A 5 -4.52 9.01 6.37
CA ASN A 5 -4.97 9.04 7.76
C ASN A 5 -6.22 8.17 7.95
N GLU A 6 -7.11 8.14 6.97
CA GLU A 6 -8.27 7.24 6.99
C GLU A 6 -7.85 5.77 7.01
N ALA A 7 -6.91 5.37 6.14
CA ALA A 7 -6.39 4.02 6.11
C ALA A 7 -5.69 3.63 7.43
N ILE A 8 -4.90 4.54 8.01
CA ILE A 8 -4.25 4.35 9.31
C ILE A 8 -5.29 4.10 10.42
N ASN A 9 -6.37 4.90 10.45
CA ASN A 9 -7.44 4.76 11.43
C ASN A 9 -8.22 3.45 11.25
N ILE A 10 -8.56 3.06 10.02
CA ILE A 10 -9.25 1.78 9.72
C ILE A 10 -8.42 0.59 10.20
N LEU A 11 -7.09 0.67 10.04
CA LEU A 11 -6.17 -0.38 10.45
C LEU A 11 -5.84 -0.33 11.96
N ASN A 12 -6.26 0.72 12.66
CA ASN A 12 -5.91 0.99 14.06
C ASN A 12 -4.39 0.92 14.31
N LEU A 13 -3.60 1.46 13.38
CA LEU A 13 -2.14 1.50 13.46
C LEU A 13 -1.67 2.91 13.84
N ASN A 14 -0.52 3.03 14.50
CA ASN A 14 0.09 4.32 14.82
C ASN A 14 1.26 4.63 13.88
N LEU A 15 0.96 4.79 12.59
CA LEU A 15 1.95 4.99 11.53
C LEU A 15 2.22 6.48 11.28
N LYS A 16 3.45 6.79 10.88
CA LYS A 16 3.83 8.14 10.42
C LYS A 16 3.96 8.17 8.90
N PRO A 17 3.46 9.22 8.22
CA PRO A 17 3.65 9.38 6.78
C PRO A 17 5.13 9.33 6.39
N PHE A 18 5.43 8.67 5.27
CA PHE A 18 6.76 8.58 4.68
C PHE A 18 6.74 9.14 3.25
N ASP A 19 7.70 10.00 2.93
CA ASP A 19 7.82 10.56 1.57
C ASP A 19 8.47 9.54 0.63
N LEU A 20 7.70 9.08 -0.37
CA LEU A 20 8.16 8.11 -1.36
C LEU A 20 9.01 8.72 -2.48
N LYS A 21 9.14 10.05 -2.58
CA LYS A 21 9.93 10.71 -3.64
C LYS A 21 11.36 10.17 -3.82
N PRO A 22 12.11 9.79 -2.77
CA PRO A 22 13.45 9.22 -2.94
C PRO A 22 13.45 7.86 -3.65
N LEU A 23 12.31 7.14 -3.64
CA LEU A 23 12.17 5.79 -4.17
C LEU A 23 11.38 5.75 -5.48
N THR A 24 10.49 6.71 -5.71
CA THR A 24 9.62 6.73 -6.89
C THR A 24 9.04 8.10 -7.23
N ASN A 25 8.86 8.33 -8.52
CA ASN A 25 8.13 9.48 -9.06
C ASN A 25 6.61 9.23 -9.18
N LYS A 26 6.11 8.02 -8.89
CA LYS A 26 4.69 7.69 -8.96
C LYS A 26 3.93 8.31 -7.79
N ARG A 27 3.08 9.29 -8.12
CA ARG A 27 2.19 9.98 -7.15
C ARG A 27 0.94 9.19 -6.78
N SER A 28 0.70 8.04 -7.39
CA SER A 28 -0.48 7.19 -7.13
C SER A 28 -0.37 6.37 -5.86
N TYR A 29 0.74 6.47 -5.12
CA TYR A 29 0.99 5.75 -3.89
C TYR A 29 1.32 6.73 -2.76
N LEU A 30 0.72 6.51 -1.60
CA LEU A 30 1.12 7.11 -0.34
C LEU A 30 1.70 6.02 0.55
N CYS A 31 2.57 6.41 1.47
CA CYS A 31 3.22 5.50 2.41
C CYS A 31 3.14 6.04 3.82
N ALA A 32 2.97 5.14 4.78
CA ALA A 32 3.22 5.40 6.18
C ALA A 32 3.93 4.20 6.80
N ILE A 33 4.83 4.46 7.74
CA ILE A 33 5.65 3.45 8.40
C ILE A 33 5.71 3.67 9.91
N ASP A 34 5.99 2.60 10.62
CA ASP A 34 6.58 2.64 11.96
C ASP A 34 7.80 1.69 12.02
N ASN A 35 8.24 1.29 13.21
CA ASN A 35 9.39 0.40 13.39
C ASN A 35 9.21 -1.01 12.79
N ASN A 36 7.98 -1.47 12.57
CA ASN A 36 7.68 -2.84 12.16
C ASN A 36 6.68 -2.95 10.99
N ASN A 37 5.89 -1.90 10.75
CA ASN A 37 4.74 -1.92 9.87
C ASN A 37 4.94 -0.96 8.70
N LEU A 38 4.63 -1.44 7.50
CA LEU A 38 4.62 -0.69 6.26
C LEU A 38 3.20 -0.64 5.72
N LEU A 39 2.66 0.56 5.53
CA LEU A 39 1.39 0.76 4.85
C LEU A 39 1.62 1.45 3.52
N PHE A 40 1.12 0.83 2.45
CA PHE A 40 0.91 1.49 1.18
C PHE A 40 -0.57 1.75 0.94
N VAL A 41 -0.86 2.96 0.47
CA VAL A 41 -2.20 3.38 0.04
C VAL A 41 -2.16 3.70 -1.44
N TYR A 42 -2.92 2.98 -2.25
CA TYR A 42 -3.11 3.32 -3.65
C TYR A 42 -4.26 4.32 -3.80
N ILE A 43 -3.96 5.48 -4.40
CA ILE A 43 -4.91 6.59 -4.60
C ILE A 43 -5.25 6.83 -6.08
N GLY A 44 -4.73 6.00 -6.99
CA GLY A 44 -5.07 6.10 -8.41
C GLY A 44 -6.53 5.71 -8.66
N LYS A 45 -7.24 6.39 -9.56
CA LYS A 45 -8.65 6.12 -9.86
C LYS A 45 -8.88 4.84 -10.68
N ALA A 46 -7.85 4.35 -11.35
CA ALA A 46 -7.92 3.17 -12.20
C ALA A 46 -8.01 1.88 -11.36
N ARG A 47 -8.47 0.79 -11.99
CA ARG A 47 -8.42 -0.54 -11.39
C ARG A 47 -6.96 -0.92 -11.11
N PHE A 48 -6.67 -1.35 -9.88
CA PHE A 48 -5.37 -1.85 -9.48
C PHE A 48 -5.16 -3.25 -10.06
N VAL A 49 -4.18 -3.40 -10.96
CA VAL A 49 -3.91 -4.64 -11.70
C VAL A 49 -2.61 -5.31 -11.28
N LYS A 50 -2.35 -6.52 -11.81
CA LYS A 50 -1.15 -7.31 -11.45
C LYS A 50 0.16 -6.55 -11.69
N LYS A 51 0.22 -5.70 -12.73
CA LYS A 51 1.39 -4.84 -12.99
C LYS A 51 1.65 -3.85 -11.86
N ASP A 52 0.59 -3.27 -11.29
CA ASP A 52 0.68 -2.36 -10.14
C ASP A 52 1.10 -3.10 -8.87
N ALA A 53 0.65 -4.36 -8.71
CA ALA A 53 1.05 -5.23 -7.60
C ALA A 53 2.54 -5.59 -7.64
N LEU A 54 3.06 -5.97 -8.81
CA LEU A 54 4.48 -6.22 -9.03
C LEU A 54 5.33 -5.00 -8.70
N TYR A 55 4.86 -3.84 -9.16
CA TYR A 55 5.52 -2.57 -8.86
C TYR A 55 5.56 -2.27 -7.36
N LEU A 56 4.42 -2.46 -6.67
CA LEU A 56 4.30 -2.23 -5.23
C LEU A 56 5.20 -3.17 -4.41
N ASP A 57 5.28 -4.45 -4.78
CA ASP A 57 6.15 -5.43 -4.12
C ASP A 57 7.64 -5.02 -4.24
N ASN A 58 8.07 -4.63 -5.44
CA ASN A 58 9.43 -4.12 -5.64
C ASN A 58 9.70 -2.85 -4.82
N LEU A 59 8.72 -1.95 -4.72
CA LEU A 59 8.85 -0.76 -3.89
C LEU A 59 8.97 -1.13 -2.41
N ALA A 60 8.19 -2.10 -1.94
CA ALA A 60 8.21 -2.59 -0.56
C ALA A 60 9.54 -3.22 -0.15
N ASN A 61 10.31 -3.77 -1.09
CA ASN A 61 11.62 -4.35 -0.81
C ASN A 61 12.68 -3.31 -0.42
N ASN A 62 12.40 -2.01 -0.58
CA ASN A 62 13.26 -0.94 -0.03
C ASN A 62 13.04 -0.73 1.48
N PHE A 63 12.08 -1.44 2.08
CA PHE A 63 11.74 -1.32 3.50
C PHE A 63 11.97 -2.68 4.18
N GLU A 64 12.88 -2.73 5.14
CA GLU A 64 13.14 -3.92 5.96
C GLU A 64 12.12 -4.03 7.12
N LEU A 65 10.83 -4.05 6.78
CA LEU A 65 9.73 -4.04 7.77
C LEU A 65 8.97 -5.38 7.80
N LYS A 66 8.59 -5.79 9.01
CA LYS A 66 8.01 -7.11 9.31
C LYS A 66 6.61 -7.32 8.74
N HIS A 67 5.76 -6.29 8.78
CA HIS A 67 4.36 -6.39 8.39
C HIS A 67 4.06 -5.43 7.25
N LYS A 68 3.49 -5.96 6.17
CA LYS A 68 3.13 -5.18 4.97
C LYS A 68 1.61 -5.08 4.86
N PHE A 69 1.11 -3.85 4.74
CA PHE A 69 -0.30 -3.53 4.60
C PHE A 69 -0.52 -2.79 3.28
N PHE A 70 -1.60 -3.14 2.60
CA PHE A 70 -2.02 -2.49 1.38
C PHE A 70 -3.48 -2.05 1.50
N PHE A 71 -3.72 -0.77 1.24
CA PHE A 71 -5.06 -0.19 1.23
C PHE A 71 -5.38 0.43 -0.14
N THR A 72 -6.60 0.23 -0.62
CA THR A 72 -7.12 0.88 -1.84
C THR A 72 -8.62 1.08 -1.75
N LYS A 73 -9.12 2.21 -2.28
CA LYS A 73 -10.54 2.43 -2.58
C LYS A 73 -10.90 2.12 -4.03
N SER A 74 -9.90 1.92 -4.87
CA SER A 74 -10.09 1.60 -6.28
C SER A 74 -10.31 0.12 -6.47
N ALA A 75 -11.06 -0.24 -7.51
CA ALA A 75 -11.33 -1.62 -7.85
C ALA A 75 -10.02 -2.43 -7.91
N LEU A 76 -9.95 -3.53 -7.16
CA LEU A 76 -8.78 -4.40 -7.09
C LEU A 76 -9.02 -5.67 -7.91
N CYS A 77 -8.17 -5.95 -8.88
CA CYS A 77 -8.32 -7.18 -9.66
C CYS A 77 -7.88 -8.41 -8.85
N SER A 78 -8.53 -9.55 -9.08
CA SER A 78 -8.27 -10.80 -8.34
C SER A 78 -6.82 -11.28 -8.47
N LYS A 79 -6.22 -11.16 -9.66
CA LYS A 79 -4.82 -11.53 -9.91
C LYS A 79 -3.84 -10.66 -9.11
N ALA A 80 -4.13 -9.37 -8.93
CA ALA A 80 -3.31 -8.47 -8.12
C ALA A 80 -3.43 -8.79 -6.64
N LYS A 81 -4.67 -9.03 -6.18
CA LYS A 81 -4.96 -9.42 -4.80
C LYS A 81 -4.23 -10.71 -4.42
N LEU A 82 -4.31 -11.73 -5.28
CA LEU A 82 -3.63 -13.01 -5.03
C LEU A 82 -2.12 -12.83 -4.94
N TYR A 83 -1.52 -12.11 -5.89
CA TYR A 83 -0.08 -11.86 -5.90
C TYR A 83 0.41 -11.15 -4.63
N LEU A 84 -0.28 -10.07 -4.20
CA LEU A 84 0.11 -9.35 -2.98
C LEU A 84 -0.02 -10.23 -1.73
N LYS A 85 -1.05 -11.09 -1.64
CA LYS A 85 -1.18 -12.05 -0.53
C LYS A 85 -0.03 -13.04 -0.48
N GLU A 86 0.38 -13.59 -1.61
CA GLU A 86 1.54 -14.50 -1.71
C GLU A 86 2.85 -13.82 -1.27
N LYS A 87 2.93 -12.48 -1.40
CA LYS A 87 4.06 -11.65 -0.93
C LYS A 87 3.93 -11.19 0.52
N GLY A 88 2.92 -11.66 1.25
CA GLY A 88 2.73 -11.39 2.67
C GLY A 88 2.04 -10.06 2.98
N PHE A 89 1.36 -9.43 2.01
CA PHE A 89 0.59 -8.22 2.27
C PHE A 89 -0.78 -8.55 2.88
N ASN A 90 -1.13 -7.83 3.94
CA ASN A 90 -2.50 -7.72 4.43
C ASN A 90 -3.26 -6.69 3.58
N ILE A 91 -4.32 -7.13 2.90
CA ILE A 91 -5.00 -6.33 1.88
C ILE A 91 -6.37 -5.84 2.37
N TYR A 92 -6.56 -4.52 2.28
CA TYR A 92 -7.78 -3.82 2.65
C TYR A 92 -8.30 -3.04 1.44
N ALA A 93 -9.28 -3.60 0.75
CA ALA A 93 -9.96 -2.93 -0.33
C ALA A 93 -11.32 -2.47 0.19
N ALA A 94 -11.52 -1.14 0.28
CA ALA A 94 -12.84 -0.58 0.53
C ALA A 94 -13.61 -0.67 -0.79
N LEU A 95 -14.70 -1.45 -0.79
CA LEU A 95 -15.62 -1.59 -1.92
C LEU A 95 -16.54 -0.37 -2.00
#